data_AF-A0A9P4W356-F1
#
_entry.id   AF-A0A9P4W356-F1
#
_cell.length_a   1.000
_cell.length_b   1.000
_cell.length_c   1.000
_cell.angle_alpha   90.00
_cell.angle_beta   90.00
_cell.angle_gamma   90.00
#
_symmetry.space_group_name_H-M   'P 1'
#
loop_
_entity.id
_entity.type
_entity.pdbx_description
1 polymer ?
#
loop_
_entity_poly.entity_id
_entity_poly.type
_entity_poly.pdbx_seq_one_letter_code
_entity_poly.pdbx_strand_id
1 'polypeptide(L)'
;MHWRPSAETCLANDSEFSCTLPDHFEGDGDIAGPGVFWAFVVAAFLPIIPAGLGMVWEGLEYRRQLNRQYFPSLRNYFDAFLISVGDTQIVTSLALLITADFFMGCNISAYHYNLACKLVLISSASHIASIAFVHRYFKRSLILGAIRCSLILGTHAIGWDLIARRAMSPIFPNAGPSNSLLNNTGQNGTSLVLPAACFFNHPGVSAVKSYDNFTASPHWILNVTATPATNSSIGSNGTATLNFENFSNNDDLSNDDLGAYVAIAIAIFLTLLASCILNVYERSDKPQRRHWTACCFRCSSFIIVYVVMFYEFTKFRALQGWMIESGLFGEDDGETTFGSFGQVMPVILLALPLLAGCEEIFAESKTSKASTDDEKF
;
A
#
# COMPACT_ATOMS: atom_id res chain seq x y z
N MET A 1 24.55 0.96 -5.25
CA MET A 1 23.20 1.41 -5.66
C MET A 1 22.67 2.35 -4.58
N HIS A 2 22.97 3.64 -4.70
CA HIS A 2 22.41 4.74 -3.91
C HIS A 2 21.49 5.53 -4.85
N TRP A 3 20.34 4.97 -5.21
CA TRP A 3 19.36 5.65 -6.06
C TRP A 3 18.25 6.31 -5.24
N ARG A 4 18.50 6.52 -3.94
CA ARG A 4 17.46 6.82 -2.97
C ARG A 4 17.66 8.25 -2.50
N PRO A 5 16.67 9.14 -2.67
CA PRO A 5 16.84 10.54 -2.32
C PRO A 5 16.96 10.69 -0.80
N SER A 6 18.17 10.99 -0.34
CA SER A 6 18.38 11.69 0.94
C SER A 6 18.23 13.19 0.71
N ALA A 7 18.03 13.97 1.77
CA ALA A 7 18.06 15.44 1.68
C ALA A 7 19.33 15.94 0.96
N GLU A 8 20.50 15.33 1.22
CA GLU A 8 21.75 15.64 0.53
C GLU A 8 21.69 15.37 -0.98
N THR A 9 21.08 14.26 -1.38
CA THR A 9 20.93 13.89 -2.79
C THR A 9 19.91 14.80 -3.49
N CYS A 10 18.83 15.17 -2.80
CA CYS A 10 17.84 16.11 -3.31
C CYS A 10 18.44 17.50 -3.52
N LEU A 11 19.16 18.02 -2.52
CA LEU A 11 19.83 19.33 -2.63
C LEU A 11 20.90 19.34 -3.73
N ALA A 12 21.59 18.22 -3.97
CA ALA A 12 22.56 18.11 -5.05
C ALA A 12 21.91 18.12 -6.44
N ASN A 13 20.68 17.62 -6.56
CA ASN A 13 19.93 17.56 -7.82
C ASN A 13 19.08 18.80 -8.07
N ASP A 14 18.58 19.44 -7.01
CA ASP A 14 17.70 20.60 -7.07
C ASP A 14 18.11 21.62 -6.00
N SER A 15 18.58 22.78 -6.44
CA SER A 15 18.99 23.87 -5.57
C SER A 15 17.82 24.57 -4.85
N GLU A 16 16.58 24.37 -5.33
CA GLU A 16 15.37 24.91 -4.71
C GLU A 16 14.82 24.00 -3.61
N PHE A 17 15.33 22.76 -3.52
CA PHE A 17 14.95 21.83 -2.46
C PHE A 17 15.26 22.44 -1.09
N SER A 18 14.21 22.58 -0.28
CA SER A 18 14.31 23.12 1.07
C SER A 18 13.51 22.27 2.05
N CYS A 19 14.04 22.16 3.27
CA CYS A 19 13.36 21.53 4.40
C CYS A 19 12.78 22.59 5.35
N THR A 20 12.30 23.69 4.78
CA THR A 20 11.61 24.78 5.47
C THR A 20 10.10 24.61 5.36
N LEU A 21 9.35 25.20 6.29
CA LEU A 21 7.90 25.22 6.19
C LEU A 21 7.51 25.99 4.91
N PRO A 22 6.72 25.41 4.00
CA PRO A 22 6.29 26.14 2.82
C PRO A 22 5.21 27.17 3.20
N ASP A 23 5.16 28.31 2.49
CA ASP A 23 4.13 29.33 2.68
C ASP A 23 2.71 28.81 2.35
N HIS A 24 2.63 27.85 1.43
CA HIS A 24 1.41 27.15 1.02
C HIS A 24 1.73 25.67 0.82
N PHE A 25 0.84 24.79 1.28
CA PHE A 25 0.97 23.36 1.08
C PHE A 25 0.04 22.93 -0.05
N GLU A 26 0.62 22.55 -1.19
CA GLU A 26 -0.12 22.03 -2.35
C GLU A 26 -0.52 20.57 -2.08
N GLY A 27 -1.81 20.29 -2.22
CA GLY A 27 -2.35 18.94 -2.06
C GLY A 27 -2.06 18.08 -3.30
N ASP A 28 -1.73 16.81 -3.09
CA ASP A 28 -1.53 15.87 -4.20
C ASP A 28 -2.77 14.97 -4.34
N GLY A 29 -3.72 15.46 -5.14
CA GLY A 29 -4.94 14.71 -5.46
C GLY A 29 -4.67 13.35 -6.13
N ASP A 30 -3.52 13.14 -6.76
CA ASP A 30 -3.17 11.86 -7.39
C ASP A 30 -2.64 10.82 -6.38
N ILE A 31 -2.34 11.22 -5.15
CA ILE A 31 -1.97 10.33 -4.05
C ILE A 31 -3.09 10.25 -2.99
N ALA A 32 -3.58 11.41 -2.57
CA ALA A 32 -4.49 11.56 -1.43
C ALA A 32 -5.92 11.93 -1.85
N GLY A 33 -6.18 12.11 -3.14
CA GLY A 33 -7.50 12.51 -3.62
C GLY A 33 -8.58 11.46 -3.37
N PRO A 34 -9.85 11.88 -3.30
CA PRO A 34 -10.96 11.02 -2.95
C PRO A 34 -11.12 9.86 -3.94
N GLY A 35 -10.81 10.06 -5.22
CA GLY A 35 -10.91 8.99 -6.22
C GLY A 35 -9.91 7.86 -6.03
N VAL A 36 -8.64 8.20 -5.75
CA VAL A 36 -7.60 7.20 -5.43
C VAL A 36 -8.01 6.45 -4.17
N PHE A 37 -8.40 7.18 -3.13
CA PHE A 37 -8.82 6.59 -1.87
C PHE A 37 -10.00 5.61 -2.05
N TRP A 38 -11.11 6.05 -2.66
CA TRP A 38 -12.27 5.20 -2.85
C TRP A 38 -11.97 4.01 -3.75
N ALA A 39 -11.10 4.16 -4.75
CA ALA A 39 -10.71 3.05 -5.60
C ALA A 39 -9.97 1.97 -4.82
N PHE A 40 -9.00 2.33 -3.98
CA PHE A 40 -8.28 1.37 -3.14
C PHE A 40 -9.20 0.72 -2.10
N VAL A 41 -10.08 1.50 -1.47
CA VAL A 41 -11.03 0.98 -0.48
C VAL A 41 -12.00 0.00 -1.11
N VAL A 42 -12.66 0.37 -2.21
CA VAL A 42 -13.58 -0.53 -2.90
C VAL A 42 -12.85 -1.78 -3.37
N ALA A 43 -11.66 -1.64 -3.96
CA ALA A 43 -10.87 -2.80 -4.39
C ALA A 43 -10.40 -3.70 -3.24
N ALA A 44 -10.20 -3.16 -2.05
CA ALA A 44 -9.76 -3.90 -0.88
C ALA A 44 -10.92 -4.63 -0.20
N PHE A 45 -12.08 -3.98 -0.06
CA PHE A 45 -13.22 -4.53 0.67
C PHE A 45 -14.18 -5.35 -0.20
N LEU A 46 -14.30 -5.05 -1.49
CA LEU A 46 -15.21 -5.78 -2.40
C LEU A 46 -14.89 -7.29 -2.51
N PRO A 47 -13.61 -7.74 -2.51
CA PRO A 47 -13.24 -9.16 -2.47
C PRO A 47 -13.67 -9.94 -1.22
N ILE A 48 -13.96 -9.27 -0.10
CA ILE A 48 -14.20 -9.95 1.18
C ILE A 48 -15.39 -10.89 1.10
N ILE A 49 -16.48 -10.43 0.50
CA ILE A 49 -17.72 -11.20 0.40
C ILE A 49 -17.52 -12.47 -0.45
N PRO A 50 -17.05 -12.40 -1.72
CA PRO A 50 -16.85 -13.60 -2.52
C PRO A 50 -15.78 -14.54 -1.95
N ALA A 51 -14.70 -14.01 -1.35
CA ALA A 51 -13.68 -14.84 -0.71
C ALA A 51 -14.24 -15.57 0.54
N GLY A 52 -14.97 -14.85 1.39
CA GLY A 52 -15.62 -15.42 2.57
C GLY A 52 -16.65 -16.48 2.22
N LEU A 53 -17.54 -16.19 1.25
CA LEU A 53 -18.52 -17.14 0.75
C LEU A 53 -17.84 -18.38 0.18
N GLY A 54 -16.83 -18.21 -0.66
CA GLY A 54 -16.12 -19.32 -1.27
C GLY A 54 -15.40 -20.21 -0.23
N MET A 55 -14.81 -19.63 0.81
CA MET A 55 -14.18 -20.39 1.90
C MET A 55 -15.21 -21.21 2.69
N VAL A 56 -16.36 -20.61 3.01
CA VAL A 56 -17.47 -21.31 3.67
C VAL A 56 -18.00 -22.45 2.78
N TRP A 57 -18.17 -22.19 1.49
CA TRP A 57 -18.60 -23.22 0.53
C TRP A 57 -17.61 -24.38 0.44
N GLU A 58 -16.31 -24.10 0.32
CA GLU A 58 -15.27 -25.15 0.27
C GLU A 58 -15.29 -26.01 1.55
N GLY A 59 -15.42 -25.39 2.73
CA GLY A 59 -15.56 -26.11 3.99
C GLY A 59 -16.83 -26.97 4.08
N LEU A 60 -17.97 -26.47 3.57
CA LEU A 60 -19.24 -27.19 3.56
C LEU A 60 -19.27 -28.35 2.55
N GLU A 61 -18.76 -28.14 1.34
CA GLU A 61 -18.57 -29.17 0.31
C GLU A 61 -17.74 -30.32 0.88
N TYR A 62 -16.64 -29.97 1.54
CA TYR A 62 -15.76 -30.95 2.15
C TYR A 62 -16.42 -31.73 3.28
N ARG A 63 -17.18 -31.05 4.16
CA ARG A 63 -17.85 -31.68 5.30
C ARG A 63 -18.97 -32.63 4.87
N ARG A 64 -19.77 -32.24 3.89
CA ARG A 64 -20.98 -32.99 3.53
C ARG A 64 -20.73 -34.07 2.47
N GLN A 65 -19.50 -34.20 1.95
CA GLN A 65 -19.21 -34.98 0.74
C GLN A 65 -20.24 -34.69 -0.37
N LEU A 66 -20.82 -33.48 -0.37
CA LEU A 66 -21.96 -33.18 -1.22
C LEU A 66 -21.46 -33.22 -2.66
N ASN A 67 -22.22 -33.89 -3.52
CA ASN A 67 -21.86 -34.03 -4.91
C ASN A 67 -21.58 -32.63 -5.49
N ARG A 68 -20.41 -32.50 -6.12
CA ARG A 68 -19.64 -31.26 -6.43
C ARG A 68 -20.34 -30.29 -7.41
N GLN A 69 -21.64 -30.47 -7.63
CA GLN A 69 -22.32 -30.10 -8.86
C GLN A 69 -23.24 -28.88 -8.73
N TYR A 70 -23.54 -28.41 -7.52
CA TYR A 70 -24.63 -27.44 -7.36
C TYR A 70 -24.30 -26.00 -7.76
N PHE A 71 -23.03 -25.53 -7.70
CA PHE A 71 -22.69 -24.14 -8.05
C PHE A 71 -21.33 -23.93 -8.76
N PRO A 72 -21.02 -24.65 -9.86
CA PRO A 72 -19.77 -24.45 -10.59
C PRO A 72 -19.64 -23.03 -11.15
N SER A 73 -20.73 -22.47 -11.70
CA SER A 73 -20.73 -21.16 -12.36
C SER A 73 -20.40 -20.00 -11.42
N LEU A 74 -21.04 -19.97 -10.24
CA LEU A 74 -20.80 -18.90 -9.27
C LEU A 74 -19.37 -18.96 -8.71
N ARG A 75 -18.83 -20.17 -8.55
CA ARG A 75 -17.45 -20.37 -8.12
C ARG A 75 -16.45 -19.88 -9.16
N ASN A 76 -16.66 -20.23 -10.44
CA ASN A 76 -15.80 -19.78 -11.53
C ASN A 76 -15.86 -18.25 -11.69
N TYR A 77 -17.05 -17.65 -11.53
CA TYR A 77 -17.21 -16.20 -11.46
C TYR A 77 -16.39 -15.59 -10.31
N PHE A 78 -16.53 -16.09 -9.08
CA PHE A 78 -15.77 -15.58 -7.93
C PHE A 78 -14.27 -15.78 -8.08
N ASP A 79 -13.82 -16.92 -8.61
CA ASP A 79 -12.41 -17.19 -8.90
C ASP A 79 -11.88 -16.14 -9.90
N ALA A 80 -12.56 -15.94 -11.04
CA ALA A 80 -12.17 -14.95 -12.06
C ALA A 80 -12.18 -13.52 -11.52
N PHE A 81 -13.23 -13.16 -10.78
CA PHE A 81 -13.37 -11.84 -10.14
C PHE A 81 -12.24 -11.59 -9.14
N LEU A 82 -12.00 -12.51 -8.20
CA LEU A 82 -10.96 -12.36 -7.18
C LEU A 82 -9.55 -12.34 -7.76
N ILE A 83 -9.30 -13.13 -8.81
CA ILE A 83 -8.04 -13.09 -9.56
C ILE A 83 -7.86 -11.68 -10.13
N SER A 84 -8.87 -11.17 -10.85
CA SER A 84 -8.79 -9.88 -11.51
C SER A 84 -8.66 -8.70 -10.54
N VAL A 85 -9.43 -8.66 -9.44
CA VAL A 85 -9.26 -7.62 -8.41
C VAL A 85 -7.84 -7.66 -7.83
N GLY A 86 -7.33 -8.86 -7.53
CA GLY A 86 -5.97 -9.03 -7.03
C GLY A 86 -4.92 -8.50 -8.01
N ASP A 87 -5.07 -8.75 -9.31
CA ASP A 87 -4.14 -8.29 -10.33
C ASP A 87 -4.17 -6.75 -10.48
N THR A 88 -5.37 -6.14 -10.48
CA THR A 88 -5.50 -4.67 -10.47
C THR A 88 -4.84 -4.06 -9.24
N GLN A 89 -5.00 -4.67 -8.07
CA GLN A 89 -4.36 -4.20 -6.83
C GLN A 89 -2.82 -4.33 -6.87
N ILE A 90 -2.28 -5.42 -7.42
CA ILE A 90 -0.83 -5.58 -7.60
C ILE A 90 -0.27 -4.47 -8.51
N VAL A 91 -0.91 -4.22 -9.66
CA VAL A 91 -0.45 -3.22 -10.63
C VAL A 91 -0.53 -1.80 -10.04
N THR A 92 -1.64 -1.46 -9.40
CA THR A 92 -1.83 -0.14 -8.79
C THR A 92 -0.89 0.08 -7.60
N SER A 93 -0.70 -0.92 -6.74
CA SER A 93 0.29 -0.86 -5.65
C SER A 93 1.72 -0.73 -6.18
N LEU A 94 2.07 -1.45 -7.25
CA LEU A 94 3.41 -1.36 -7.85
C LEU A 94 3.63 0.02 -8.46
N ALA A 95 2.62 0.60 -9.12
CA ALA A 95 2.68 1.95 -9.65
C ALA A 95 2.89 2.98 -8.52
N LEU A 96 2.12 2.90 -7.43
CA LEU A 96 2.32 3.77 -6.26
C LEU A 96 3.71 3.63 -5.66
N LEU A 97 4.20 2.39 -5.49
CA LEU A 97 5.54 2.13 -4.97
C LEU A 97 6.63 2.72 -5.87
N ILE A 98 6.53 2.52 -7.17
CA ILE A 98 7.49 3.05 -8.14
C ILE A 98 7.48 4.59 -8.11
N THR A 99 6.30 5.20 -8.11
CA THR A 99 6.16 6.66 -8.07
C THR A 99 6.73 7.24 -6.79
N ALA A 100 6.38 6.68 -5.62
CA ALA A 100 6.84 7.17 -4.32
C ALA A 100 8.35 6.99 -4.13
N ASP A 101 8.93 5.86 -4.55
CA ASP A 101 10.35 5.59 -4.35
C ASP A 101 11.28 6.25 -5.37
N PHE A 102 10.86 6.34 -6.64
CA PHE A 102 11.77 6.70 -7.74
C PHE A 102 11.43 8.02 -8.44
N PHE A 103 10.16 8.42 -8.49
CA PHE A 103 9.76 9.62 -9.25
C PHE A 103 9.55 10.83 -8.34
N MET A 104 8.88 10.65 -7.20
CA MET A 104 8.50 11.74 -6.31
C MET A 104 9.39 11.84 -5.07
N GLY A 105 10.47 11.07 -4.97
CA GLY A 105 11.16 10.88 -3.69
C GLY A 105 11.70 12.16 -3.02
N CYS A 106 12.04 13.22 -3.77
CA CYS A 106 12.43 14.51 -3.21
C CYS A 106 11.26 15.47 -2.94
N ASN A 107 10.15 15.33 -3.65
CA ASN A 107 9.04 16.30 -3.61
C ASN A 107 7.83 15.79 -2.83
N ILE A 108 7.76 14.49 -2.56
CA ILE A 108 6.69 13.89 -1.77
C ILE A 108 6.78 14.36 -0.33
N SER A 109 5.72 14.99 0.18
CA SER A 109 5.65 15.38 1.58
C SER A 109 5.53 14.15 2.49
N ALA A 110 5.89 14.30 3.78
CA ALA A 110 5.74 13.23 4.76
C ALA A 110 4.28 12.77 4.91
N TYR A 111 3.32 13.70 4.78
CA TYR A 111 1.90 13.39 4.71
C TYR A 111 1.54 12.47 3.54
N HIS A 112 1.86 12.87 2.31
CA HIS A 112 1.57 12.06 1.11
C HIS A 112 2.30 10.72 1.15
N TYR A 113 3.51 10.70 1.68
CA TYR A 113 4.30 9.48 1.88
C TYR A 113 3.61 8.50 2.86
N ASN A 114 3.07 9.00 3.98
CA ASN A 114 2.31 8.18 4.92
C ASN A 114 1.04 7.61 4.29
N LEU A 115 0.29 8.43 3.55
CA LEU A 115 -0.90 7.96 2.84
C LEU A 115 -0.55 6.89 1.81
N ALA A 116 0.52 7.09 1.03
CA ALA A 116 1.02 6.09 0.09
C ALA A 116 1.40 4.78 0.79
N CYS A 117 2.12 4.83 1.93
CA CYS A 117 2.45 3.64 2.73
C CYS A 117 1.19 2.87 3.17
N LYS A 118 0.16 3.59 3.61
CA LYS A 118 -1.11 2.99 4.04
C LYS A 118 -1.90 2.38 2.89
N LEU A 119 -1.94 3.02 1.73
CA LEU A 119 -2.54 2.46 0.51
C LEU A 119 -1.82 1.19 0.05
N VAL A 120 -0.48 1.18 0.11
CA VAL A 120 0.34 0.00 -0.19
C VAL A 120 0.04 -1.14 0.78
N LEU A 121 -0.11 -0.87 2.08
CA LEU A 121 -0.47 -1.88 3.08
C LEU A 121 -1.86 -2.46 2.82
N ILE A 122 -2.86 -1.61 2.56
CA ILE A 122 -4.23 -2.01 2.21
C ILE A 122 -4.24 -2.88 0.94
N SER A 123 -3.51 -2.45 -0.09
CA SER A 123 -3.40 -3.19 -1.35
C SER A 123 -2.66 -4.51 -1.19
N SER A 124 -1.62 -4.53 -0.35
CA SER A 124 -0.87 -5.74 0.01
C SER A 124 -1.77 -6.77 0.67
N ALA A 125 -2.54 -6.35 1.68
CA ALA A 125 -3.54 -7.18 2.33
C ALA A 125 -4.56 -7.76 1.32
N SER A 126 -5.05 -6.96 0.38
CA SER A 126 -6.05 -7.38 -0.62
C SER A 126 -5.53 -8.48 -1.55
N HIS A 127 -4.33 -8.33 -2.12
CA HIS A 127 -3.85 -9.34 -3.06
C HIS A 127 -3.42 -10.65 -2.36
N ILE A 128 -3.00 -10.60 -1.09
CA ILE A 128 -2.75 -11.81 -0.27
C ILE A 128 -4.06 -12.53 0.04
N ALA A 129 -5.13 -11.78 0.37
CA ALA A 129 -6.46 -12.34 0.56
C ALA A 129 -6.94 -13.08 -0.70
N SER A 130 -6.68 -12.51 -1.89
CA SER A 130 -6.97 -13.15 -3.16
C SER A 130 -6.16 -14.46 -3.35
N ILE A 131 -4.85 -14.49 -3.08
CA ILE A 131 -4.08 -15.75 -3.17
C ILE A 131 -4.54 -16.80 -2.16
N ALA A 132 -4.88 -16.39 -0.93
CA ALA A 132 -5.35 -17.32 0.10
C ALA A 132 -6.57 -18.12 -0.38
N PHE A 133 -7.38 -17.53 -1.27
CA PHE A 133 -8.54 -18.16 -1.88
C PHE A 133 -8.19 -19.01 -3.12
N VAL A 134 -7.44 -18.46 -4.07
CA VAL A 134 -7.34 -19.01 -5.44
C VAL A 134 -6.21 -20.05 -5.60
N HIS A 135 -6.26 -21.12 -4.80
CA HIS A 135 -5.23 -22.16 -4.83
C HIS A 135 -5.25 -23.04 -6.08
N ARG A 136 -6.42 -23.18 -6.72
CA ARG A 136 -6.59 -24.02 -7.93
C ARG A 136 -5.94 -23.39 -9.15
N TYR A 137 -5.68 -22.09 -9.10
CA TYR A 137 -5.05 -21.34 -10.18
C TYR A 137 -3.69 -21.90 -10.58
N PHE A 138 -2.85 -22.22 -9.60
CA PHE A 138 -1.53 -22.77 -9.82
C PHE A 138 -1.55 -24.13 -10.55
N LYS A 139 -2.67 -24.87 -10.47
CA LYS A 139 -2.84 -26.13 -11.23
C LYS A 139 -3.23 -25.89 -12.68
N ARG A 140 -3.96 -24.80 -13.00
CA ARG A 140 -4.40 -24.49 -14.38
C ARG A 140 -3.25 -23.93 -15.21
N SER A 141 -2.45 -23.01 -14.65
CA SER A 141 -1.35 -22.36 -15.36
C SER A 141 -0.20 -21.99 -14.41
N LEU A 142 0.79 -22.87 -14.31
CA LEU A 142 1.96 -22.67 -13.44
C LEU A 142 2.74 -21.39 -13.79
N ILE A 143 2.87 -21.07 -15.09
CA ILE A 143 3.57 -19.86 -15.55
C ILE A 143 2.88 -18.59 -15.04
N LEU A 144 1.56 -18.50 -15.21
CA LEU A 144 0.81 -17.31 -14.82
C LEU A 144 0.76 -17.15 -13.30
N GLY A 145 0.66 -18.27 -12.57
CA GLY A 145 0.84 -18.29 -11.12
C GLY A 145 2.24 -17.81 -10.70
N ALA A 146 3.30 -18.26 -11.38
CA ALA A 146 4.67 -17.86 -11.08
C ALA A 146 4.91 -16.36 -11.34
N ILE A 147 4.37 -15.81 -12.44
CA ILE A 147 4.42 -14.37 -12.73
C ILE A 147 3.75 -13.58 -11.60
N ARG A 148 2.54 -13.97 -11.20
CA ARG A 148 1.80 -13.30 -10.13
C ARG A 148 2.53 -13.37 -8.78
N CYS A 149 3.04 -14.53 -8.40
CA CYS A 149 3.88 -14.67 -7.21
C CYS A 149 5.11 -13.77 -7.27
N SER A 150 5.76 -13.66 -8.42
CA SER A 150 6.94 -12.80 -8.61
C SER A 150 6.58 -11.32 -8.44
N LEU A 151 5.44 -10.87 -8.98
CA LEU A 151 4.96 -9.50 -8.82
C LEU A 151 4.59 -9.17 -7.36
N ILE A 152 3.98 -10.12 -6.65
CA ILE A 152 3.63 -9.95 -5.23
C ILE A 152 4.88 -9.90 -4.36
N LEU A 153 5.85 -10.78 -4.61
CA LEU A 153 7.13 -10.74 -3.90
C LEU A 153 7.91 -9.46 -4.22
N GLY A 154 7.84 -8.97 -5.46
CA GLY A 154 8.44 -7.70 -5.87
C GLY A 154 7.80 -6.49 -5.18
N THR A 155 6.47 -6.39 -5.20
CA THR A 155 5.74 -5.33 -4.48
C THR A 155 5.98 -5.39 -2.98
N HIS A 156 6.06 -6.60 -2.40
CA HIS A 156 6.41 -6.76 -0.99
C HIS A 156 7.87 -6.35 -0.71
N ALA A 157 8.83 -6.71 -1.56
CA ALA A 157 10.22 -6.30 -1.36
C ALA A 157 10.39 -4.77 -1.39
N ILE A 158 9.73 -4.10 -2.34
CA ILE A 158 9.77 -2.63 -2.46
C ILE A 158 8.99 -1.98 -1.32
N GLY A 159 7.80 -2.49 -0.99
CA GLY A 159 6.99 -1.96 0.12
C GLY A 159 7.64 -2.14 1.50
N TRP A 160 8.30 -3.27 1.75
CA TRP A 160 9.09 -3.49 2.97
C TRP A 160 10.15 -2.42 3.10
N ASP A 161 10.85 -2.16 2.01
CA ASP A 161 11.92 -1.21 1.98
C ASP A 161 11.45 0.25 2.18
N LEU A 162 10.33 0.63 1.56
CA LEU A 162 9.65 1.92 1.80
C LEU A 162 9.32 2.10 3.30
N ILE A 163 8.65 1.11 3.89
CA ILE A 163 8.17 1.18 5.28
C ILE A 163 9.33 1.06 6.28
N ALA A 164 10.33 0.21 6.01
CA ALA A 164 11.51 0.07 6.85
C ALA A 164 12.31 1.36 6.88
N ARG A 165 12.43 2.09 5.75
CA ARG A 165 13.13 3.39 5.71
C ARG A 165 12.45 4.43 6.59
N ARG A 166 11.13 4.50 6.53
CA ARG A 166 10.35 5.34 7.45
C ARG A 166 10.57 4.91 8.90
N ALA A 167 10.44 3.62 9.21
CA ALA A 167 10.57 3.10 10.57
C ALA A 167 11.98 3.28 11.16
N MET A 168 13.02 3.31 10.31
CA MET A 168 14.40 3.60 10.72
C MET A 168 14.63 5.08 11.07
N SER A 169 13.74 5.99 10.64
CA SER A 169 13.79 7.40 11.02
C SER A 169 12.89 7.66 12.22
N PRO A 170 13.44 7.75 13.45
CA PRO A 170 12.64 7.93 14.66
C PRO A 170 12.03 9.33 14.77
N ILE A 171 12.33 10.22 13.83
CA ILE A 171 11.82 11.59 13.74
C ILE A 171 10.75 11.75 12.66
N PHE A 172 10.39 10.66 11.95
CA PHE A 172 9.43 10.73 10.86
C PHE A 172 8.01 10.93 11.43
N PRO A 173 7.29 11.99 11.03
CA PRO A 173 5.96 12.26 11.57
C PRO A 173 4.94 11.27 11.00
N ASN A 174 4.20 10.55 11.86
CA ASN A 174 3.27 9.49 11.42
C ASN A 174 1.79 9.82 11.65
N ALA A 175 1.48 10.75 12.55
CA ALA A 175 0.13 11.25 12.76
C ALA A 175 0.12 12.77 12.94
N GLY A 176 -1.07 13.36 12.81
CA GLY A 176 -1.25 14.77 13.13
C GLY A 176 -0.94 15.07 14.60
N PRO A 177 -0.47 16.29 14.91
CA PRO A 177 -0.19 16.73 16.27
C PRO A 177 -1.44 16.65 17.16
N SER A 178 -1.24 16.19 18.39
CA SER A 178 -2.30 16.01 19.40
C SER A 178 -2.91 17.32 19.90
N ASN A 179 -2.15 18.42 19.81
CA ASN A 179 -2.58 19.76 20.22
C ASN A 179 -2.45 20.69 19.02
N SER A 180 -3.46 21.54 18.79
CA SER A 180 -3.41 22.62 17.82
C SER A 180 -2.39 23.68 18.27
N LEU A 181 -1.12 23.44 17.98
CA LEU A 181 -0.06 24.44 18.16
C LEU A 181 -0.17 25.44 17.01
N LEU A 182 -1.07 26.41 17.19
CA LEU A 182 -1.07 27.63 16.41
C LEU A 182 0.29 28.30 16.62
N ASN A 183 1.03 28.48 15.53
CA ASN A 183 2.25 29.28 15.54
C ASN A 183 1.91 30.77 15.81
N ASN A 184 2.93 31.62 15.92
CA ASN A 184 2.74 33.06 16.13
C ASN A 184 1.96 33.77 15.00
N THR A 185 1.82 33.13 13.82
CA THR A 185 1.01 33.61 12.69
C THR A 185 -0.41 33.03 12.67
N GLY A 186 -0.78 32.20 13.65
CA GLY A 186 -2.09 31.55 13.72
C GLY A 186 -2.25 30.36 12.77
N GLN A 187 -1.17 29.81 12.24
CA GLN A 187 -1.15 28.61 11.40
C GLN A 187 -0.64 27.40 12.18
N ASN A 188 -1.18 26.22 11.91
CA ASN A 188 -0.71 24.97 12.52
C ASN A 188 0.62 24.55 11.87
N GLY A 189 1.75 24.77 12.54
CA GLY A 189 3.04 24.25 12.07
C GLY A 189 3.09 22.73 12.28
N THR A 190 3.27 21.95 11.22
CA THR A 190 3.47 20.49 11.31
C THR A 190 4.62 20.05 10.42
N SER A 191 5.36 19.01 10.82
CA SER A 191 6.37 18.38 9.98
C SER A 191 5.78 17.54 8.86
N LEU A 192 4.48 17.24 8.89
CA LEU A 192 3.80 16.47 7.86
C LEU A 192 3.83 17.14 6.47
N VAL A 193 3.92 18.47 6.40
CA VAL A 193 4.01 19.20 5.13
C VAL A 193 5.41 19.23 4.52
N LEU A 194 6.44 18.88 5.30
CA LEU A 194 7.82 18.86 4.81
C LEU A 194 8.06 17.67 3.87
N PRO A 195 9.00 17.78 2.91
CA PRO A 195 9.41 16.66 2.09
C PRO A 195 9.89 15.47 2.93
N ALA A 196 9.45 14.25 2.58
CA ALA A 196 9.82 13.01 3.27
C ALA A 196 11.35 12.80 3.30
N ALA A 197 12.04 13.24 2.25
CA ALA A 197 13.51 13.20 2.14
C ALA A 197 14.24 13.94 3.28
N CYS A 198 13.61 14.95 3.89
CA CYS A 198 14.16 15.70 5.02
C CYS A 198 14.32 14.84 6.29
N PHE A 199 13.56 13.76 6.41
CA PHE A 199 13.59 12.88 7.58
C PHE A 199 14.52 11.68 7.39
N PHE A 200 14.93 11.37 6.16
CA PHE A 200 15.80 10.23 5.87
C PHE A 200 17.27 10.60 6.04
N ASN A 201 17.98 9.84 6.89
CA ASN A 201 19.40 10.04 7.21
C ASN A 201 19.74 11.43 7.77
N HIS A 202 18.78 12.09 8.41
CA HIS A 202 19.03 13.40 9.00
C HIS A 202 20.11 13.30 10.10
N PRO A 203 21.19 14.10 10.05
CA PRO A 203 22.34 13.96 10.96
C PRO A 203 21.94 14.19 12.43
N GLY A 204 20.94 15.04 12.66
CA GLY A 204 20.38 15.31 13.98
C GLY A 204 19.64 14.13 14.62
N VAL A 205 19.26 13.08 13.87
CA VAL A 205 18.52 11.92 14.40
C VAL A 205 19.22 11.29 15.60
N SER A 206 20.54 11.14 15.52
CA SER A 206 21.34 10.53 16.59
C SER A 206 21.44 11.40 17.86
N ALA A 207 21.15 12.68 17.74
CA ALA A 207 21.29 13.66 18.82
C ALA A 207 19.96 14.00 19.52
N VAL A 208 18.82 13.60 18.96
CA VAL A 208 17.48 13.85 19.54
C VAL A 208 17.28 12.92 20.75
N LYS A 209 17.24 13.53 21.94
CA LYS A 209 16.95 12.82 23.22
C LYS A 209 15.49 12.88 23.64
N SER A 210 14.72 13.82 23.09
CA SER A 210 13.29 14.01 23.32
C SER A 210 12.62 14.28 21.99
N TYR A 211 11.62 13.46 21.69
CA TYR A 211 10.92 13.43 20.41
C TYR A 211 9.83 14.50 20.31
N ASP A 212 9.37 15.02 21.44
CA ASP A 212 8.27 16.00 21.54
C ASP A 212 8.64 17.39 20.97
N ASN A 213 9.90 17.59 20.56
CA ASN A 213 10.35 18.84 19.93
C ASN A 213 11.64 18.67 19.12
N PHE A 214 11.74 17.60 18.31
CA PHE A 214 12.97 17.30 17.56
C PHE A 214 13.36 18.42 16.59
N THR A 215 12.37 19.14 16.08
CA THR A 215 12.50 20.31 15.19
C THR A 215 13.04 21.56 15.88
N ALA A 216 12.94 21.70 17.21
CA ALA A 216 13.63 22.77 17.94
C ALA A 216 15.06 22.41 18.38
N SER A 217 15.52 21.19 18.07
CA SER A 217 16.88 20.78 18.37
C SER A 217 17.87 21.67 17.61
N PRO A 218 18.96 22.17 18.24
CA PRO A 218 20.00 22.91 17.53
C PRO A 218 20.67 22.06 16.44
N HIS A 219 20.50 20.74 16.46
CA HIS A 219 20.98 19.83 15.44
C HIS A 219 20.07 19.74 14.19
N TRP A 220 18.87 20.33 14.25
CA TRP A 220 17.99 20.49 13.10
C TRP A 220 18.56 21.55 12.13
N ILE A 221 19.20 22.60 12.64
CA ILE A 221 19.75 23.73 11.85
C ILE A 221 21.20 23.47 11.39
N LEU A 222 21.54 22.25 10.99
CA LEU A 222 22.93 21.96 10.60
C LEU A 222 23.22 22.45 9.18
N ASN A 223 24.18 23.39 9.04
CA ASN A 223 24.72 23.83 7.75
C ASN A 223 25.38 22.64 7.02
N VAL A 224 24.62 21.92 6.21
CA VAL A 224 25.17 20.85 5.36
C VAL A 224 25.97 21.50 4.25
N THR A 225 27.30 21.44 4.36
CA THR A 225 28.19 21.88 3.28
C THR A 225 28.22 20.79 2.21
N ALA A 226 27.27 20.79 1.29
CA ALA A 226 27.33 19.92 0.12
C ALA A 226 28.45 20.39 -0.80
N THR A 227 29.54 19.63 -0.92
CA THR A 227 30.54 19.87 -1.97
C THR A 227 29.97 19.38 -3.29
N PRO A 228 29.67 20.26 -4.26
CA PRO A 228 29.12 19.83 -5.55
C PRO A 228 30.14 18.92 -6.24
N ALA A 229 29.70 17.71 -6.60
CA ALA A 229 30.51 16.76 -7.36
C ALA A 229 30.61 17.22 -8.83
N THR A 230 31.43 18.23 -9.12
CA THR A 230 31.67 18.70 -10.48
C THR A 230 33.11 18.46 -10.92
N ASN A 231 33.25 17.60 -11.94
CA ASN A 231 34.46 17.43 -12.77
C ASN A 231 34.67 18.60 -13.76
N SER A 232 34.02 19.75 -13.54
CA SER A 232 34.16 20.95 -14.39
C SER A 232 34.97 22.00 -13.65
N SER A 233 36.10 22.37 -14.26
CA SER A 233 37.18 23.23 -13.73
C SER A 233 36.85 24.71 -13.53
N ILE A 234 35.61 25.06 -13.17
CA ILE A 234 35.21 26.45 -12.88
C ILE A 234 34.59 26.46 -11.48
N GLY A 235 35.46 26.67 -10.49
CA GLY A 235 35.13 26.65 -9.08
C GLY A 235 34.40 27.91 -8.63
N SER A 236 33.10 27.78 -8.39
CA SER A 236 32.41 28.58 -7.39
C SER A 236 32.04 27.67 -6.22
N ASN A 237 32.76 27.80 -5.10
CA ASN A 237 32.41 27.13 -3.85
C ASN A 237 31.15 27.80 -3.27
N GLY A 238 29.98 27.44 -3.79
CA GLY A 238 28.70 27.81 -3.21
C GLY A 238 28.45 26.96 -1.96
N THR A 239 28.44 27.57 -0.78
CA THR A 239 27.99 26.90 0.45
C THR A 239 26.46 26.95 0.45
N ALA A 240 25.81 25.90 -0.05
CA ALA A 240 24.37 25.75 0.15
C ALA A 240 24.13 25.54 1.65
N THR A 241 23.30 26.38 2.26
CA THR A 241 23.04 26.33 3.70
C THR A 241 21.59 25.88 3.87
N LEU A 242 21.37 24.66 4.39
CA LEU A 242 20.03 24.22 4.75
C LEU A 242 19.64 24.88 6.07
N ASN A 243 18.85 25.95 6.00
CA ASN A 243 18.20 26.51 7.18
C ASN A 243 16.92 25.71 7.43
N PHE A 244 16.86 25.01 8.54
CA PHE A 244 15.62 24.41 9.00
C PHE A 244 14.98 25.37 10.00
N GLU A 245 13.70 25.68 9.84
CA GLU A 245 13.00 26.50 10.83
C GLU A 245 12.71 25.68 12.09
N ASN A 246 12.98 26.26 13.26
CA ASN A 246 12.60 25.68 14.55
C ASN A 246 11.09 25.84 14.75
N PHE A 247 10.32 24.77 14.56
CA PHE A 247 8.94 24.69 15.03
C PHE A 247 8.82 23.68 16.16
N SER A 248 7.91 23.90 17.12
CA SER A 248 7.64 22.93 18.19
C SER A 248 6.62 21.95 17.69
N ASN A 249 6.96 20.66 17.53
CA ASN A 249 6.01 19.68 17.06
C ASN A 249 5.81 18.48 18.00
N ASN A 250 4.55 18.22 18.34
CA ASN A 250 4.10 17.09 19.16
C ASN A 250 3.50 15.98 18.26
N ASP A 251 4.10 15.73 17.11
CA ASP A 251 3.67 14.67 16.18
C ASP A 251 3.83 13.30 16.86
N ASP A 252 2.89 12.40 16.62
CA ASP A 252 3.04 11.00 17.02
C ASP A 252 4.08 10.33 16.12
N LEU A 253 5.14 9.81 16.73
CA LEU A 253 6.25 9.12 16.07
C LEU A 253 6.11 7.59 16.19
N SER A 254 4.93 7.07 16.55
CA SER A 254 4.71 5.62 16.68
C SER A 254 4.97 4.90 15.36
N ASN A 255 5.72 3.78 15.41
CA ASN A 255 6.06 2.95 14.26
C ASN A 255 5.05 1.80 14.06
N ASP A 256 3.76 2.05 14.26
CA ASP A 256 2.73 1.00 14.27
C ASP A 256 2.62 0.26 12.92
N ASP A 257 2.86 0.97 11.82
CA ASP A 257 2.75 0.44 10.46
C ASP A 257 3.78 -0.68 10.17
N LEU A 258 4.92 -0.71 10.86
CA LEU A 258 5.88 -1.82 10.75
C LEU A 258 5.27 -3.13 11.30
N GLY A 259 4.52 -3.03 12.39
CA GLY A 259 3.79 -4.16 12.96
C GLY A 259 2.72 -4.70 12.00
N ALA A 260 1.97 -3.80 11.36
CA ALA A 260 1.01 -4.16 10.32
C ALA A 260 1.68 -4.88 9.13
N TYR A 261 2.85 -4.39 8.71
CA TYR A 261 3.60 -5.03 7.63
C TYR A 261 4.13 -6.41 8.00
N VAL A 262 4.66 -6.60 9.21
CA VAL A 262 5.08 -7.91 9.72
C VAL A 262 3.90 -8.87 9.77
N ALA A 263 2.70 -8.41 10.17
CA ALA A 263 1.49 -9.22 10.15
C ALA A 263 1.12 -9.68 8.72
N ILE A 264 1.25 -8.80 7.73
CA ILE A 264 1.09 -9.13 6.30
C ILE A 264 2.11 -10.20 5.86
N ALA A 265 3.39 -10.07 6.24
CA ALA A 265 4.41 -11.06 5.93
C ALA A 265 4.10 -12.44 6.53
N ILE A 266 3.60 -12.47 7.78
CA ILE A 266 3.11 -13.70 8.42
C ILE A 266 1.95 -14.29 7.61
N ALA A 267 0.98 -13.48 7.17
CA ALA A 267 -0.14 -13.95 6.35
C ALA A 267 0.31 -14.55 5.02
N ILE A 268 1.29 -13.93 4.34
CA ILE A 268 1.93 -14.51 3.13
C ILE A 268 2.49 -15.90 3.45
N PHE A 269 3.28 -16.02 4.52
CA PHE A 269 3.87 -17.28 4.91
C PHE A 269 2.80 -18.35 5.20
N LEU A 270 1.73 -18.02 5.92
CA LEU A 270 0.62 -18.94 6.20
C LEU A 270 -0.07 -19.40 4.92
N THR A 271 -0.28 -18.50 3.95
CA THR A 271 -0.87 -18.83 2.65
C THR A 271 0.01 -19.76 1.81
N LEU A 272 1.32 -19.49 1.79
CA LEU A 272 2.29 -20.36 1.11
C LEU A 272 2.39 -21.73 1.79
N LEU A 273 2.38 -21.76 3.13
CA LEU A 273 2.38 -23.00 3.91
C LEU A 273 1.13 -23.84 3.63
N ALA A 274 -0.05 -23.21 3.59
CA ALA A 274 -1.30 -23.90 3.23
C ALA A 274 -1.23 -24.52 1.83
N SER A 275 -0.63 -23.81 0.87
CA SER A 275 -0.43 -24.30 -0.50
C SER A 275 0.59 -25.45 -0.56
N CYS A 276 1.67 -25.34 0.20
CA CYS A 276 2.68 -26.40 0.33
C CYS A 276 2.08 -27.68 0.95
N ILE A 277 1.29 -27.55 2.02
CA ILE A 277 0.61 -28.69 2.68
C ILE A 277 -0.30 -29.43 1.69
N LEU A 278 -1.02 -28.71 0.84
CA LEU A 278 -1.90 -29.35 -0.15
C LEU A 278 -1.14 -30.06 -1.26
N ASN A 279 0.03 -29.55 -1.66
CA ASN A 279 0.84 -30.16 -2.73
C ASN A 279 1.72 -31.31 -2.22
N VAL A 280 2.44 -31.14 -1.12
CA VAL A 280 3.41 -32.14 -0.63
C VAL A 280 2.73 -33.38 -0.07
N TYR A 281 1.63 -33.20 0.66
CA TYR A 281 0.95 -34.32 1.32
C TYR A 281 -0.05 -35.05 0.42
N GLU A 282 0.00 -34.89 -0.91
CA GLU A 282 -0.89 -35.57 -1.85
C GLU A 282 -0.89 -37.10 -1.65
N ARG A 283 0.23 -37.69 -1.22
CA ARG A 283 0.43 -39.13 -0.97
C ARG A 283 -0.02 -39.67 0.40
N SER A 284 -0.56 -38.85 1.31
CA SER A 284 -0.91 -39.32 2.65
C SER A 284 -2.32 -39.93 2.74
N ASP A 285 -2.46 -41.05 3.46
CA ASP A 285 -3.72 -41.81 3.66
C ASP A 285 -4.86 -41.05 4.37
N LYS A 286 -4.62 -39.86 4.92
CA LYS A 286 -5.61 -39.10 5.71
C LYS A 286 -5.96 -37.75 5.06
N PRO A 287 -6.73 -37.73 3.94
CA PRO A 287 -7.04 -36.50 3.20
C PRO A 287 -7.82 -35.47 4.04
N GLN A 288 -8.57 -35.93 5.05
CA GLN A 288 -9.39 -35.09 5.91
C GLN A 288 -8.62 -34.16 6.83
N ARG A 289 -7.57 -34.67 7.48
CA ARG A 289 -6.75 -33.82 8.35
C ARG A 289 -6.01 -32.76 7.53
N ARG A 290 -5.49 -33.13 6.35
CA ARG A 290 -4.77 -32.22 5.46
C ARG A 290 -5.62 -31.04 5.01
N HIS A 291 -6.84 -31.30 4.55
CA HIS A 291 -7.73 -30.25 4.05
C HIS A 291 -8.13 -29.28 5.18
N TRP A 292 -8.46 -29.80 6.35
CA TRP A 292 -8.76 -28.97 7.53
C TRP A 292 -7.57 -28.12 7.96
N THR A 293 -6.36 -28.68 8.01
CA THR A 293 -5.15 -27.92 8.36
C THR A 293 -4.89 -26.79 7.35
N ALA A 294 -4.98 -27.07 6.05
CA ALA A 294 -4.81 -26.04 5.02
C ALA A 294 -5.90 -24.96 5.08
N CYS A 295 -7.15 -25.35 5.32
CA CYS A 295 -8.27 -24.44 5.52
C CYS A 295 -8.04 -23.53 6.73
N CYS A 296 -7.62 -24.08 7.88
CA CYS A 296 -7.29 -23.29 9.06
C CYS A 296 -6.22 -22.23 8.78
N PHE A 297 -5.11 -22.60 8.11
CA PHE A 297 -4.06 -21.64 7.77
C PHE A 297 -4.54 -20.51 6.84
N ARG A 298 -5.41 -20.84 5.87
CA ARG A 298 -6.02 -19.83 4.98
C ARG A 298 -6.96 -18.91 5.74
N CYS A 299 -7.82 -19.45 6.60
CA CYS A 299 -8.72 -18.63 7.41
C CYS A 299 -7.94 -17.70 8.34
N SER A 300 -6.87 -18.19 8.98
CA SER A 300 -5.99 -17.35 9.80
C SER A 300 -5.33 -16.25 8.98
N SER A 301 -4.76 -16.59 7.82
CA SER A 301 -4.18 -15.61 6.89
C SER A 301 -5.20 -14.54 6.48
N PHE A 302 -6.41 -14.96 6.09
CA PHE A 302 -7.51 -14.08 5.70
C PHE A 302 -7.95 -13.13 6.82
N ILE A 303 -8.06 -13.63 8.05
CA ILE A 303 -8.41 -12.81 9.21
C ILE A 303 -7.31 -11.78 9.49
N ILE A 304 -6.04 -12.19 9.46
CA ILE A 304 -4.90 -11.28 9.69
C ILE A 304 -4.91 -10.14 8.67
N VAL A 305 -4.99 -10.44 7.37
CA VAL A 305 -4.98 -9.40 6.34
C VAL A 305 -6.20 -8.48 6.44
N TYR A 306 -7.36 -9.00 6.84
CA TYR A 306 -8.55 -8.17 7.02
C TYR A 306 -8.44 -7.22 8.22
N VAL A 307 -7.90 -7.70 9.34
CA VAL A 307 -7.64 -6.85 10.52
C VAL A 307 -6.65 -5.74 10.16
N VAL A 308 -5.56 -6.07 9.45
CA VAL A 308 -4.60 -5.07 8.98
C VAL A 308 -5.24 -4.07 8.03
N MET A 309 -6.03 -4.53 7.05
CA MET A 309 -6.73 -3.67 6.10
C MET A 309 -7.66 -2.68 6.80
N PHE A 310 -8.46 -3.14 7.77
CA PHE A 310 -9.34 -2.26 8.54
C PHE A 310 -8.55 -1.28 9.42
N TYR A 311 -7.50 -1.76 10.08
CA TYR A 311 -6.62 -0.93 10.89
C TYR A 311 -6.00 0.22 10.07
N GLU A 312 -5.39 -0.10 8.93
CA GLU A 312 -4.76 0.92 8.07
C GLU A 312 -5.78 1.86 7.44
N PHE A 313 -6.98 1.38 7.11
CA PHE A 313 -8.07 2.23 6.66
C PHE A 313 -8.44 3.29 7.71
N THR A 314 -8.57 2.90 8.99
CA THR A 314 -8.89 3.86 10.06
C THR A 314 -7.79 4.89 10.26
N LYS A 315 -6.52 4.47 10.23
CA LYS A 315 -5.36 5.38 10.33
C LYS A 315 -5.25 6.31 9.13
N PHE A 316 -5.50 5.82 7.91
CA PHE A 316 -5.55 6.63 6.70
C PHE A 316 -6.61 7.73 6.84
N ARG A 317 -7.85 7.35 7.22
CA ARG A 317 -8.96 8.31 7.39
C ARG A 317 -8.71 9.31 8.49
N ALA A 318 -8.10 8.90 9.59
CA ALA A 318 -7.73 9.80 10.68
C ALA A 318 -6.71 10.84 10.21
N LEU A 319 -5.65 10.42 9.50
CA LEU A 319 -4.62 11.32 9.00
C LEU A 319 -5.14 12.27 7.92
N GLN A 320 -5.88 11.75 6.94
CA GLN A 320 -6.49 12.55 5.86
C GLN A 320 -7.52 13.54 6.43
N GLY A 321 -8.40 13.09 7.33
CA GLY A 321 -9.40 13.93 7.98
C GLY A 321 -8.76 15.06 8.78
N TRP A 322 -7.73 14.75 9.55
CA TRP A 322 -6.96 15.76 10.29
C TRP A 322 -6.32 16.79 9.34
N MET A 323 -5.72 16.36 8.22
CA MET A 323 -5.10 17.28 7.28
C MET A 323 -6.13 18.22 6.63
N ILE A 324 -7.30 17.71 6.23
CA ILE A 324 -8.39 18.53 5.68
C ILE A 324 -8.90 19.53 6.73
N GLU A 325 -9.10 19.09 7.98
CA GLU A 325 -9.57 19.95 9.07
C GLU A 325 -8.54 21.01 9.50
N SER A 326 -7.25 20.78 9.23
CA SER A 326 -6.17 21.71 9.61
C SER A 326 -6.19 23.03 8.83
N GLY A 327 -6.84 23.06 7.67
CA GLY A 327 -6.85 24.22 6.76
C GLY A 327 -5.53 24.49 6.04
N LEU A 328 -4.55 23.58 6.11
CA LEU A 328 -3.21 23.76 5.54
C LEU A 328 -3.19 23.83 4.01
N PHE A 329 -4.18 23.23 3.33
CA PHE A 329 -4.32 23.32 1.87
C PHE A 329 -4.71 24.71 1.37
N GLY A 330 -5.19 25.60 2.24
CA GLY A 330 -5.65 26.93 1.84
C GLY A 330 -6.85 26.87 0.90
N GLU A 331 -6.74 27.50 -0.27
CA GLU A 331 -7.77 27.48 -1.33
C GLU A 331 -7.61 26.30 -2.30
N ASP A 332 -6.56 25.49 -2.16
CA ASP A 332 -6.33 24.32 -3.03
C ASP A 332 -7.39 23.24 -2.77
N ASP A 333 -8.08 22.86 -3.84
CA ASP A 333 -9.17 21.92 -3.81
C ASP A 333 -8.75 20.54 -4.33
N GLY A 334 -7.48 20.32 -4.71
CA GLY A 334 -7.00 19.10 -5.36
C GLY A 334 -7.25 17.80 -4.58
N GLU A 335 -7.23 17.85 -3.24
CA GLU A 335 -7.59 16.72 -2.36
C GLU A 335 -9.08 16.60 -2.04
N THR A 336 -9.89 17.57 -2.46
CA THR A 336 -11.34 17.59 -2.22
C THR A 336 -12.15 17.38 -3.48
N THR A 337 -11.58 17.70 -4.65
CA THR A 337 -12.24 17.60 -5.94
C THR A 337 -11.83 16.35 -6.69
N PHE A 338 -12.81 15.76 -7.37
CA PHE A 338 -12.63 14.62 -8.25
C PHE A 338 -12.30 15.12 -9.66
N GLY A 339 -11.14 15.75 -9.82
CA GLY A 339 -10.77 16.45 -11.06
C GLY A 339 -9.57 15.86 -11.80
N SER A 340 -8.62 15.23 -11.09
CA SER A 340 -7.36 14.81 -11.69
C SER A 340 -7.47 13.44 -12.38
N PHE A 341 -6.64 13.23 -13.41
CA PHE A 341 -6.58 11.95 -14.12
C PHE A 341 -6.18 10.80 -13.20
N GLY A 342 -5.27 11.04 -12.25
CA GLY A 342 -4.84 10.04 -11.27
C GLY A 342 -5.96 9.58 -10.33
N GLN A 343 -7.00 10.39 -10.12
CA GLN A 343 -8.19 9.99 -9.35
C GLN A 343 -9.20 9.18 -10.17
N VAL A 344 -9.38 9.51 -11.46
CA VAL A 344 -10.35 8.84 -12.33
C VAL A 344 -9.86 7.45 -12.75
N MET A 345 -8.57 7.31 -13.06
CA MET A 345 -8.01 6.07 -13.61
C MET A 345 -8.20 4.85 -12.68
N PRO A 346 -7.91 4.90 -11.37
CA PRO A 346 -8.15 3.78 -10.46
C PRO A 346 -9.62 3.35 -10.38
N VAL A 347 -10.55 4.29 -10.49
CA VAL A 347 -12.00 4.00 -10.51
C VAL A 347 -12.41 3.29 -11.80
N ILE A 348 -11.83 3.65 -12.94
CA ILE A 348 -12.04 2.93 -14.21
C ILE A 348 -11.45 1.52 -14.12
N LEU A 349 -10.25 1.36 -13.56
CA LEU A 349 -9.60 0.06 -13.40
C LEU A 349 -10.40 -0.90 -12.51
N LEU A 350 -11.21 -0.38 -11.58
CA LEU A 350 -12.15 -1.16 -10.77
C LEU A 350 -13.29 -1.80 -11.57
N ALA A 351 -13.58 -1.33 -12.78
CA ALA A 351 -14.58 -1.96 -13.65
C ALA A 351 -14.05 -3.26 -14.30
N LEU A 352 -12.74 -3.39 -14.48
CA LEU A 352 -12.13 -4.54 -15.17
C LEU A 352 -12.44 -5.89 -14.48
N PRO A 353 -12.35 -6.02 -13.13
CA PRO A 353 -12.69 -7.26 -12.46
C PRO A 353 -14.16 -7.67 -12.62
N LEU A 354 -15.07 -6.71 -12.68
CA LEU A 354 -16.49 -6.99 -12.92
C LEU A 354 -16.70 -7.53 -14.34
N LEU A 355 -16.03 -6.92 -15.33
CA LEU A 355 -16.07 -7.40 -16.72
C LEU A 355 -15.49 -8.81 -16.85
N ALA A 356 -14.33 -9.08 -16.24
CA ALA A 356 -13.71 -10.40 -16.24
C ALA A 356 -14.62 -11.48 -15.64
N GLY A 357 -15.30 -11.18 -14.53
CA GLY A 357 -16.31 -12.08 -13.97
C GLY A 357 -17.47 -12.31 -14.93
N CYS A 358 -18.04 -11.25 -15.52
CA CYS A 358 -19.13 -11.35 -16.48
C CYS A 358 -18.77 -12.20 -17.70
N GLU A 359 -17.55 -12.04 -18.25
CA GLU A 359 -17.06 -12.83 -19.38
C GLU A 359 -17.07 -14.33 -19.09
N GLU A 360 -16.67 -14.75 -17.88
CA GLU A 360 -16.68 -16.17 -17.49
C GLU A 360 -18.11 -16.74 -17.46
N ILE A 361 -19.09 -15.98 -16.94
CA ILE A 361 -20.52 -16.37 -16.96
C ILE A 361 -21.02 -16.53 -18.40
N PHE A 362 -20.68 -15.59 -19.27
CA PHE A 362 -21.08 -15.66 -20.68
C PHE A 362 -20.42 -16.84 -21.41
N ALA A 363 -19.16 -17.15 -21.12
CA ALA A 363 -18.45 -18.28 -21.72
C ALA A 363 -19.13 -19.62 -21.38
N GLU A 364 -19.52 -19.83 -20.12
CA GLU A 364 -20.22 -21.05 -19.71
C GLU A 364 -21.59 -21.21 -20.39
N SER A 365 -22.34 -20.11 -20.54
CA SER A 365 -23.65 -20.13 -21.18
C SER A 365 -23.60 -20.63 -22.63
N LYS A 366 -22.49 -20.35 -23.34
CA LYS A 366 -22.28 -20.82 -24.72
C LYS A 366 -21.97 -22.32 -24.75
N THR A 367 -21.14 -22.81 -23.83
CA THR A 367 -20.80 -24.24 -23.76
C THR A 367 -21.99 -25.13 -23.43
N SER A 368 -22.89 -24.67 -22.54
CA SER A 368 -24.09 -25.43 -22.18
C SER A 368 -25.08 -25.56 -23.36
N LYS A 369 -25.24 -24.49 -24.15
CA LYS A 369 -26.08 -24.54 -25.37
C LYS A 369 -25.54 -25.53 -26.40
N ALA A 370 -24.24 -25.47 -26.68
CA ALA A 370 -23.61 -26.39 -27.64
C ALA A 370 -23.82 -27.87 -27.27
N SER A 371 -23.65 -28.22 -25.99
CA SER A 371 -23.87 -29.61 -25.54
C SER A 371 -25.33 -30.09 -25.66
N THR A 372 -26.30 -29.18 -25.62
CA THR A 372 -27.73 -29.54 -25.73
C THR A 372 -28.14 -29.78 -27.19
N ASP A 373 -27.48 -29.11 -28.13
CA ASP A 373 -27.76 -29.26 -29.55
C ASP A 373 -27.14 -30.54 -30.13
N ASP A 374 -25.96 -30.96 -29.62
CA ASP A 374 -25.32 -32.22 -30.01
C ASP A 374 -26.09 -33.48 -29.55
N GLU A 375 -26.92 -33.37 -28.50
CA GLU A 375 -27.74 -34.49 -27.99
C GLU A 375 -29.04 -34.70 -28.78
N LYS A 376 -29.35 -33.79 -29.72
CA LYS A 376 -30.57 -33.84 -30.57
C LYS A 376 -30.34 -34.40 -31.99
N PHE A 377 -29.10 -34.76 -32.33
CA PHE A 377 -28.72 -35.43 -33.58
C PHE A 377 -28.26 -36.87 -33.30
#